data_AF-A0A3C0HFK9-F1
#
_entry.id   AF-A0A3C0HFK9-F1
#
_cell.length_a   1.000
_cell.length_b   1.000
_cell.length_c   1.000
_cell.angle_alpha   90.00
_cell.angle_beta   90.00
_cell.angle_gamma   90.00
#
_symmetry.space_group_name_H-M   'P 1'
#
loop_
_entity.id
_entity.type
_entity.pdbx_description
1 polymer ?
#
loop_
_entity_poly.entity_id
_entity_poly.type
_entity_poly.pdbx_seq_one_letter_code
_entity_poly.pdbx_strand_id
1 'polypeptide(L)'
;MDLPLRPLLIDCRLELRKSLRHYEQTDLAQRLEAALSMLAERAAAAPSARSGAQVAYAWQMAARHLKASHPGLFNELQKEVQRLLDAGEAFADAGAEIERLRQDLEAAEASAGAAKLARMKATAQLNAVCKTLAAAAPQVAETGDAQSTALARVEALLKGQGATPAVLASAVGSAADSEAVPPPVFVLERVRAGERGFTKAQREFAVAEAMIVTGWQFTPVELLDRGEPWLAGLLLQPDAHA
;
A
#
# COMPACT_ATOMS: atom_id res chain seq x y z
N MET A 1 -16.85 18.05 9.56
CA MET A 1 -16.55 17.04 8.53
C MET A 1 -17.25 17.46 7.25
N ASP A 2 -16.67 18.41 6.51
CA ASP A 2 -17.18 18.74 5.18
C ASP A 2 -16.79 17.60 4.24
N LEU A 3 -17.72 16.71 3.93
CA LEU A 3 -17.48 15.72 2.89
C LEU A 3 -17.13 16.46 1.58
N PRO A 4 -16.11 16.02 0.83
CA PRO A 4 -15.77 16.64 -0.43
C PRO A 4 -16.87 16.32 -1.45
N LEU A 5 -17.86 17.21 -1.52
CA LEU A 5 -19.08 17.08 -2.30
C LEU A 5 -18.80 16.89 -3.80
N ARG A 6 -17.72 17.48 -4.31
CA ARG A 6 -17.32 17.40 -5.72
C ARG A 6 -16.95 15.97 -6.16
N PRO A 7 -16.04 15.25 -5.47
CA PRO A 7 -15.80 13.81 -5.72
C PRO A 7 -17.08 12.97 -5.71
N LEU A 8 -17.96 13.17 -4.71
CA LEU A 8 -19.20 12.42 -4.61
C LEU A 8 -20.11 12.62 -5.85
N LEU A 9 -20.25 13.86 -6.32
CA LEU A 9 -21.04 14.16 -7.52
C LEU A 9 -20.41 13.59 -8.81
N ILE A 10 -19.08 13.49 -8.86
CA ILE A 10 -18.36 12.82 -9.96
C ILE A 10 -18.67 11.33 -9.96
N ASP A 11 -18.63 10.68 -8.80
CA ASP A 11 -18.93 9.26 -8.64
C ASP A 11 -20.41 8.96 -8.96
N CYS A 12 -21.34 9.80 -8.48
CA CYS A 12 -22.74 9.71 -8.86
C CYS A 12 -22.93 9.82 -10.37
N ARG A 13 -22.24 10.76 -11.03
CA ARG A 13 -22.30 10.92 -12.50
C ARG A 13 -21.79 9.66 -13.23
N LEU A 14 -20.71 9.05 -12.74
CA LEU A 14 -20.15 7.81 -13.29
C LEU A 14 -21.13 6.64 -13.18
N GLU A 15 -21.76 6.45 -12.02
CA GLU A 15 -22.72 5.36 -11.80
C GLU A 15 -24.05 5.56 -12.54
N LEU A 16 -24.53 6.80 -12.64
CA LEU A 16 -25.74 7.12 -13.41
C LEU A 16 -25.54 6.91 -14.92
N ARG A 17 -24.34 7.21 -15.45
CA ARG A 17 -23.99 6.95 -16.85
C ARG A 17 -23.98 5.45 -17.19
N LYS A 18 -23.63 4.59 -16.22
CA LYS A 18 -23.68 3.13 -16.37
C LYS A 18 -25.11 2.59 -16.30
N SER A 19 -25.94 3.15 -15.40
CA SER A 19 -27.25 2.60 -15.06
C SER A 19 -28.40 3.13 -15.93
N LEU A 20 -28.27 4.32 -16.51
CA LEU A 20 -29.31 4.97 -17.31
C LEU A 20 -28.92 5.05 -18.79
N ARG A 21 -29.75 4.46 -19.67
CA ARG A 21 -29.61 4.67 -21.12
C ARG A 21 -29.91 6.12 -21.48
N HIS A 22 -29.08 6.70 -22.35
CA HIS A 22 -29.19 8.10 -22.77
C HIS A 22 -29.11 9.12 -21.61
N TYR A 23 -28.39 8.79 -20.52
CA TYR A 23 -28.17 9.67 -19.38
C TYR A 23 -27.85 11.13 -19.75
N GLU A 24 -26.99 11.35 -20.75
CA GLU A 24 -26.59 12.68 -21.22
C GLU A 24 -27.74 13.56 -21.74
N GLN A 25 -28.89 12.96 -22.08
CA GLN A 25 -30.08 13.67 -22.56
C GLN A 25 -31.05 14.02 -21.43
N THR A 26 -30.74 13.64 -20.19
CA THR A 26 -31.64 13.82 -19.04
C THR A 26 -31.41 15.16 -18.35
N ASP A 27 -32.48 15.72 -17.77
CA ASP A 27 -32.40 16.90 -16.89
C ASP A 27 -31.47 16.67 -15.68
N LEU A 28 -31.35 15.42 -15.23
CA LEU A 28 -30.47 15.04 -14.13
C LEU A 28 -29.00 15.27 -14.49
N ALA A 29 -28.59 14.94 -15.72
CA ALA A 29 -27.24 15.20 -16.20
C ALA A 29 -26.94 16.70 -16.27
N GLN A 30 -27.88 17.51 -16.76
CA GLN A 30 -27.74 18.97 -16.81
C GLN A 30 -27.62 19.58 -15.40
N ARG A 31 -28.42 19.12 -14.43
CA ARG A 31 -28.36 19.59 -13.03
C ARG A 31 -27.05 19.19 -12.34
N LEU A 32 -26.55 17.97 -12.60
CA LEU A 32 -25.26 17.52 -12.07
C LEU A 32 -24.10 18.34 -12.63
N GLU A 33 -24.11 18.63 -13.93
CA GLU A 33 -23.06 19.44 -14.56
C GLU A 33 -23.08 20.89 -14.06
N ALA A 34 -24.27 21.49 -13.92
CA ALA A 34 -24.44 22.82 -13.34
C ALA A 34 -23.91 22.87 -11.89
N ALA A 35 -24.24 21.88 -11.06
CA ALA A 35 -23.73 21.79 -9.69
C ALA A 35 -22.21 21.62 -9.64
N LEU A 36 -21.62 20.81 -10.52
CA LEU A 36 -20.17 20.63 -10.63
C LEU A 36 -19.47 21.92 -11.08
N SER A 37 -20.07 22.70 -11.98
CA SER A 37 -19.58 24.01 -12.40
C SER A 37 -19.62 25.03 -11.26
N MET A 38 -20.76 25.15 -10.57
CA MET A 38 -20.91 26.03 -9.41
C MET A 38 -19.90 25.72 -8.30
N LEU A 39 -19.64 24.43 -8.04
CA LEU A 39 -18.63 24.01 -7.06
C LEU A 39 -17.21 24.32 -7.54
N ALA A 40 -16.93 24.28 -8.84
CA ALA A 40 -15.63 24.68 -9.39
C ALA A 40 -15.40 26.19 -9.23
N GLU A 41 -16.39 26.99 -9.58
CA GLU A 41 -16.35 28.46 -9.46
C GLU A 41 -16.17 28.90 -8.02
N ARG A 42 -16.88 28.26 -7.08
CA ARG A 42 -16.74 28.52 -5.66
C ARG A 42 -15.34 28.16 -5.12
N ALA A 43 -14.74 27.09 -5.63
CA ALA A 43 -13.36 26.73 -5.31
C ALA A 43 -12.34 27.72 -5.90
N ALA A 44 -12.59 28.23 -7.11
CA ALA A 44 -11.74 29.22 -7.78
C ALA A 44 -11.83 30.62 -7.16
N ALA A 45 -13.01 30.99 -6.64
CA ALA A 45 -13.25 32.26 -5.95
C ALA A 45 -12.75 32.28 -4.50
N ALA A 46 -12.35 31.13 -3.94
CA ALA A 46 -11.74 31.10 -2.62
C ALA A 46 -10.38 31.81 -2.68
N PRO A 47 -10.14 32.84 -1.85
CA PRO A 47 -8.82 33.45 -1.77
C PRO A 47 -7.81 32.36 -1.42
N SER A 48 -6.70 32.34 -2.15
CA SER A 48 -5.63 31.37 -1.92
C SER A 48 -5.27 31.38 -0.44
N ALA A 49 -5.41 30.22 0.22
CA ALA A 49 -5.08 30.09 1.62
C ALA A 49 -3.62 30.54 1.81
N ARG A 50 -3.42 31.63 2.54
CA ARG A 50 -2.07 32.10 2.87
C ARG A 50 -1.51 31.17 3.93
N SER A 51 -0.29 30.69 3.71
CA SER A 51 0.39 29.90 4.73
C SER A 51 0.63 30.75 5.99
N GLY A 52 0.69 30.11 7.16
CA GLY A 52 1.06 30.77 8.41
C GLY A 52 2.40 31.51 8.29
N ALA A 53 3.36 30.95 7.54
CA ALA A 53 4.65 31.58 7.26
C ALA A 53 4.52 32.89 6.45
N GLN A 54 3.66 32.93 5.43
CA GLN A 54 3.41 34.15 4.65
C GLN A 54 2.77 35.25 5.51
N VAL A 55 1.84 34.88 6.38
CA VAL A 55 1.18 35.82 7.30
C VAL A 55 2.19 36.34 8.34
N ALA A 56 3.00 35.45 8.93
CA ALA A 56 4.04 35.84 9.88
C ALA A 56 5.07 36.79 9.26
N TYR A 57 5.54 36.49 8.05
CA TYR A 57 6.47 37.37 7.33
C TYR A 57 5.87 38.74 7.01
N ALA A 58 4.59 38.79 6.60
CA ALA A 58 3.88 40.04 6.37
C ALA A 58 3.79 40.89 7.65
N TRP A 59 3.48 40.27 8.80
CA TRP A 59 3.47 40.95 10.10
C TRP A 59 4.85 41.46 10.51
N GLN A 60 5.92 40.68 10.29
CA GLN A 60 7.29 41.13 10.55
C GLN A 60 7.66 42.37 9.72
N MET A 61 7.29 42.37 8.43
CA MET A 61 7.54 43.51 7.54
C MET A 61 6.74 44.75 7.97
N ALA A 62 5.45 44.58 8.30
CA ALA A 62 4.62 45.66 8.81
C ALA A 62 5.15 46.24 10.12
N ALA A 63 5.59 45.39 11.06
CA ALA A 63 6.16 45.82 12.33
C ALA A 63 7.49 46.59 12.14
N ARG A 64 8.36 46.15 11.21
CA ARG A 64 9.60 46.87 10.86
C ARG A 64 9.30 48.25 10.28
N HIS A 65 8.35 48.33 9.37
CA HIS A 65 7.91 49.60 8.79
C HIS A 65 7.29 50.52 9.85
N LEU A 66 6.44 49.97 10.73
CA LEU A 66 5.83 50.72 11.83
C LEU A 66 6.89 51.25 12.80
N LYS A 67 7.90 50.45 13.13
CA LYS A 67 9.03 50.88 13.98
C LYS A 67 9.77 52.08 13.38
N ALA A 68 9.97 52.09 12.07
CA ALA A 68 10.67 53.17 11.36
C ALA A 68 9.81 54.43 11.20
N SER A 69 8.51 54.29 10.94
CA SER A 69 7.61 55.40 10.64
C SER A 69 6.88 55.98 11.85
N HIS A 70 6.50 55.15 12.82
CA HIS A 70 5.67 55.51 13.98
C HIS A 70 6.12 54.74 15.25
N PRO A 71 7.27 55.11 15.86
CA PRO A 71 7.85 54.37 16.97
C PRO A 71 6.97 54.32 18.23
N GLY A 72 6.13 55.34 18.47
CA GLY A 72 5.18 55.33 19.58
C GLY A 72 4.13 54.21 19.48
N LEU A 73 3.53 54.03 18.29
CA LEU A 73 2.57 52.95 18.04
C LEU A 73 3.24 51.57 18.08
N PHE A 74 4.47 51.48 17.59
CA PHE A 74 5.26 50.25 17.70
C PHE A 74 5.51 49.85 19.16
N ASN A 75 5.82 50.80 20.03
CA ASN A 75 6.04 50.53 21.45
C ASN A 75 4.77 50.07 22.16
N GLU A 76 3.61 50.66 21.85
CA GLU A 76 2.32 50.20 22.39
C GLU A 76 1.97 48.78 21.89
N LEU A 77 2.17 48.50 20.59
CA LEU A 77 2.00 47.16 20.03
C LEU A 77 2.94 46.15 20.70
N GLN A 78 4.20 46.52 20.94
CA GLN A 78 5.18 45.67 21.60
C GLN A 78 4.77 45.34 23.05
N LYS A 79 4.27 46.32 23.81
CA LYS A 79 3.75 46.09 25.17
C LYS A 79 2.58 45.11 25.16
N GLU A 80 1.67 45.24 24.19
CA GLU A 80 0.52 44.35 24.08
C GLU A 80 0.93 42.92 23.69
N VAL A 81 1.88 42.76 22.76
CA VAL A 81 2.46 41.45 22.42
C VAL A 81 3.10 40.81 23.65
N GLN A 82 3.89 41.57 24.42
CA GLN A 82 4.51 41.06 25.64
C GLN A 82 3.46 40.65 26.68
N ARG A 83 2.42 41.47 26.87
CA ARG A 83 1.30 41.16 27.76
C ARG A 83 0.61 39.84 27.36
N LEU A 84 0.41 39.61 26.07
CA LEU A 84 -0.21 38.37 25.56
C LEU A 84 0.69 37.15 25.78
N LEU A 85 2.00 37.28 25.59
CA LEU A 85 2.97 36.21 25.85
C LEU A 85 3.08 35.89 27.35
N ASP A 86 3.08 36.91 28.21
CA ASP A 86 3.19 36.78 29.65
C ASP A 86 1.89 36.27 30.30
N ALA A 87 0.74 36.54 29.69
CA ALA A 87 -0.57 36.07 30.16
C ALA A 87 -0.74 34.55 30.09
N GLY A 88 0.20 33.81 29.49
CA GLY A 88 0.22 32.36 29.53
C GLY A 88 -0.95 31.69 28.82
N GLU A 89 -1.73 32.42 28.02
CA GLU A 89 -2.53 31.80 26.96
C GLU A 89 -1.53 31.17 26.02
N ALA A 90 -1.29 29.87 26.20
CA ALA A 90 -0.35 29.11 25.42
C ALA A 90 -0.73 29.25 23.95
N PHE A 91 -0.09 30.19 23.26
CA PHE A 91 0.01 30.14 21.82
C PHE A 91 0.73 28.83 21.56
N ALA A 92 -0.03 27.79 21.22
CA ALA A 92 0.51 26.50 20.88
C ALA A 92 1.63 26.76 19.86
N ASP A 93 2.85 26.29 20.15
CA ASP A 93 3.94 26.46 19.22
C ASP A 93 3.53 25.74 17.93
N ALA A 94 3.14 26.53 16.94
CA ALA A 94 2.67 26.02 15.68
C ALA A 94 3.76 25.16 15.00
N GLY A 95 5.04 25.42 15.29
CA GLY A 95 6.15 24.58 14.83
C GLY A 95 6.12 23.21 15.48
N ALA A 96 6.03 23.14 16.81
CA ALA A 96 5.91 21.87 17.53
C ALA A 96 4.66 21.08 17.12
N GLU A 97 3.53 21.77 16.92
CA GLU A 97 2.29 21.14 16.49
C GLU A 97 2.36 20.61 15.05
N ILE A 98 2.96 21.37 14.13
CA ILE A 98 3.20 20.90 12.75
C ILE A 98 4.10 19.67 12.75
N GLU A 99 5.14 19.66 13.58
CA GLU A 99 6.07 18.53 13.65
C GLU A 99 5.40 17.28 14.25
N ARG A 100 4.59 17.45 15.30
CA ARG A 100 3.75 16.38 15.85
C ARG A 100 2.80 15.80 14.80
N LEU A 101 2.09 16.66 14.08
CA LEU A 101 1.16 16.23 13.02
C LEU A 101 1.85 15.50 11.87
N ARG A 102 3.09 15.88 11.54
CA ARG A 102 3.90 15.17 10.54
C ARG A 102 4.28 13.77 11.01
N GLN A 103 4.70 13.63 12.26
CA GLN A 103 5.03 12.33 12.86
C GLN A 103 3.81 11.42 12.92
N ASP A 104 2.64 11.97 13.32
CA ASP A 104 1.38 11.24 13.34
C ASP A 104 0.97 10.76 11.94
N LEU A 105 1.17 11.60 10.92
CA LEU A 105 0.90 11.25 9.52
C LEU A 105 1.82 10.13 9.03
N GLU A 106 3.12 10.23 9.28
CA GLU A 106 4.09 9.20 8.90
C GLU A 106 3.78 7.86 9.58
N ALA A 107 3.44 7.88 10.87
CA ALA A 107 3.03 6.69 11.60
C ALA A 107 1.73 6.07 11.04
N ALA A 108 0.75 6.91 10.69
CA ALA A 108 -0.50 6.46 10.10
C ALA A 108 -0.29 5.84 8.71
N GLU A 109 0.56 6.44 7.88
CA GLU A 109 0.92 5.93 6.56
C GLU A 109 1.68 4.60 6.65
N ALA A 110 2.64 4.49 7.58
CA ALA A 110 3.36 3.25 7.83
C ALA A 110 2.42 2.11 8.27
N SER A 111 1.50 2.41 9.19
CA SER A 111 0.48 1.44 9.65
C SER A 111 -0.46 1.01 8.53
N ALA A 112 -0.94 1.96 7.71
CA ALA A 112 -1.79 1.66 6.56
C ALA A 112 -1.04 0.82 5.51
N GLY A 113 0.23 1.11 5.25
CA GLY A 113 1.11 0.34 4.38
C GLY A 113 1.29 -1.10 4.86
N ALA A 114 1.60 -1.29 6.14
CA ALA A 114 1.72 -2.60 6.76
C ALA A 114 0.41 -3.41 6.67
N ALA A 115 -0.73 -2.79 6.98
CA ALA A 115 -2.04 -3.42 6.90
C ALA A 115 -2.39 -3.83 5.45
N LYS A 116 -2.06 -3.00 4.45
CA LYS A 116 -2.26 -3.31 3.04
C LYS A 116 -1.41 -4.52 2.62
N LEU A 117 -0.13 -4.55 3.01
CA LEU A 117 0.75 -5.67 2.71
C LEU A 117 0.27 -6.97 3.37
N ALA A 118 -0.18 -6.90 4.62
CA ALA A 118 -0.76 -8.04 5.33
C ALA A 118 -2.02 -8.59 4.62
N ARG A 119 -2.92 -7.71 4.17
CA ARG A 119 -4.10 -8.09 3.37
C ARG A 119 -3.69 -8.75 2.05
N MET A 120 -2.73 -8.18 1.33
CA MET A 120 -2.23 -8.77 0.08
C MET A 120 -1.66 -10.17 0.28
N LYS A 121 -0.86 -10.37 1.34
CA LYS A 121 -0.32 -11.70 1.70
C LYS A 121 -1.43 -12.69 2.04
N ALA A 122 -2.40 -12.29 2.85
CA ALA A 122 -3.54 -13.14 3.22
C ALA A 122 -4.37 -13.52 1.99
N THR A 123 -4.65 -12.58 1.08
CA THR A 123 -5.35 -12.86 -0.18
C THR A 123 -4.56 -13.82 -1.08
N ALA A 124 -3.24 -13.66 -1.17
CA ALA A 124 -2.40 -14.58 -1.94
C ALA A 124 -2.43 -16.00 -1.37
N GLN A 125 -2.34 -16.14 -0.04
CA GLN A 125 -2.46 -17.42 0.65
C GLN A 125 -3.83 -18.06 0.45
N LEU A 126 -4.92 -17.27 0.58
CA LEU A 126 -6.28 -17.74 0.31
C LEU A 126 -6.42 -18.28 -1.12
N ASN A 127 -5.93 -17.53 -2.11
CA ASN A 127 -5.96 -17.93 -3.50
C ASN A 127 -5.16 -19.21 -3.75
N ALA A 128 -4.00 -19.36 -3.11
CA ALA A 128 -3.22 -20.59 -3.19
C ALA A 128 -3.99 -21.79 -2.63
N VAL A 129 -4.65 -21.64 -1.47
CA VAL A 129 -5.50 -22.69 -0.88
C VAL A 129 -6.70 -23.02 -1.78
N CYS A 130 -7.37 -22.02 -2.36
CA CYS A 130 -8.47 -22.25 -3.27
C CYS A 130 -8.03 -23.02 -4.53
N LYS A 131 -6.84 -22.71 -5.07
CA LYS A 131 -6.25 -23.43 -6.21
C LYS A 131 -5.90 -24.88 -5.85
N THR A 132 -5.30 -25.12 -4.69
CA THR A 132 -4.98 -26.50 -4.25
C THR A 132 -6.24 -27.32 -4.03
N LEU A 133 -7.28 -26.73 -3.42
CA LEU A 133 -8.59 -27.38 -3.28
C LEU A 133 -9.25 -27.66 -4.63
N ALA A 134 -9.14 -26.75 -5.60
CA ALA A 134 -9.66 -26.97 -6.97
C ALA A 134 -8.98 -28.16 -7.65
N ALA A 135 -7.65 -28.27 -7.52
CA ALA A 135 -6.88 -29.39 -8.05
C ALA A 135 -7.23 -30.73 -7.36
N ALA A 136 -7.53 -30.69 -6.06
CA ALA A 136 -7.83 -31.88 -5.28
C ALA A 136 -9.28 -32.37 -5.43
N ALA A 137 -10.23 -31.50 -5.74
CA ALA A 137 -11.63 -31.84 -5.96
C ALA A 137 -12.20 -31.13 -7.20
N PRO A 138 -11.69 -31.45 -8.41
CA PRO A 138 -12.08 -30.78 -9.66
C PRO A 138 -13.55 -31.02 -10.05
N GLN A 139 -14.17 -32.07 -9.53
CA GLN A 139 -15.57 -32.42 -9.78
C GLN A 139 -16.58 -31.48 -9.11
N VAL A 140 -16.15 -30.67 -8.14
CA VAL A 140 -17.02 -29.69 -7.47
C VAL A 140 -17.05 -28.41 -8.31
N ALA A 141 -18.23 -28.11 -8.86
CA ALA A 141 -18.47 -26.93 -9.67
C ALA A 141 -18.22 -25.64 -8.88
N GLU A 142 -17.72 -24.62 -9.58
CA GLU A 142 -17.55 -23.29 -8.99
C GLU A 142 -18.90 -22.61 -8.82
N THR A 143 -19.19 -22.19 -7.60
CA THR A 143 -20.30 -21.28 -7.29
C THR A 143 -19.80 -19.83 -7.39
N GLY A 144 -20.72 -18.87 -7.50
CA GLY A 144 -20.37 -17.44 -7.54
C GLY A 144 -19.72 -16.90 -6.25
N ASP A 145 -19.63 -17.71 -5.20
CA ASP A 145 -18.94 -17.39 -3.96
C ASP A 145 -17.79 -18.38 -3.73
N ALA A 146 -16.56 -17.86 -3.74
CA ALA A 146 -15.35 -18.65 -3.62
C ALA A 146 -15.27 -19.42 -2.27
N GLN A 147 -15.87 -18.88 -1.20
CA GLN A 147 -15.84 -19.51 0.11
C GLN A 147 -16.76 -20.74 0.16
N SER A 148 -17.99 -20.63 -0.33
CA SER A 148 -18.89 -21.79 -0.45
C SER A 148 -18.31 -22.86 -1.38
N THR A 149 -17.67 -22.47 -2.49
CA THR A 149 -16.96 -23.42 -3.37
C THR A 149 -15.84 -24.16 -2.63
N ALA A 150 -15.01 -23.44 -1.87
CA ALA A 150 -13.91 -24.03 -1.10
C ALA A 150 -14.41 -25.03 -0.04
N LEU A 151 -15.48 -24.68 0.68
CA LEU A 151 -16.09 -25.58 1.68
C LEU A 151 -16.68 -26.84 1.05
N ALA A 152 -17.37 -26.72 -0.09
CA ALA A 152 -17.90 -27.87 -0.82
C ALA A 152 -16.79 -28.81 -1.32
N ARG A 153 -15.65 -28.25 -1.76
CA ARG A 153 -14.45 -29.02 -2.12
C ARG A 153 -13.86 -29.77 -0.93
N VAL A 154 -13.75 -29.13 0.24
CA VAL A 154 -13.32 -29.80 1.48
C VAL A 154 -14.26 -30.94 1.86
N GLU A 155 -15.58 -30.73 1.77
CA GLU A 155 -16.57 -31.77 2.09
C GLU A 155 -16.48 -32.97 1.12
N ALA A 156 -16.27 -32.73 -0.17
CA ALA A 156 -16.06 -33.79 -1.15
C ALA A 156 -14.78 -34.59 -0.86
N LEU A 157 -13.68 -33.93 -0.46
CA LEU A 157 -12.45 -34.58 -0.03
C LEU A 157 -12.67 -35.48 1.20
N LEU A 158 -13.41 -34.98 2.20
CA LEU A 158 -13.77 -35.77 3.39
C LEU A 158 -14.63 -36.99 3.06
N LYS A 159 -15.48 -36.91 2.04
CA LYS A 159 -16.28 -38.03 1.51
C LYS A 159 -15.48 -39.00 0.63
N GLY A 160 -14.17 -38.81 0.49
CA GLY A 160 -13.29 -39.65 -0.32
C GLY A 160 -13.45 -39.45 -1.83
N GLN A 161 -14.13 -38.38 -2.26
CA GLN A 161 -14.36 -38.08 -3.67
C GLN A 161 -13.21 -37.27 -4.28
N GLY A 162 -12.04 -37.24 -3.66
CA GLY A 162 -10.88 -36.50 -4.16
C GLY A 162 -10.32 -37.05 -5.47
N ALA A 163 -9.59 -36.20 -6.19
CA ALA A 163 -8.77 -36.60 -7.31
C ALA A 163 -7.77 -37.68 -6.88
N THR A 164 -7.53 -38.66 -7.74
CA THR A 164 -6.56 -39.73 -7.46
C THR A 164 -5.13 -39.17 -7.38
N PRO A 165 -4.19 -39.84 -6.68
CA PRO A 165 -2.81 -39.37 -6.55
C PRO A 165 -2.12 -39.06 -7.89
N ALA A 166 -2.50 -39.78 -8.95
CA ALA A 166 -1.99 -39.56 -10.31
C ALA A 166 -2.46 -38.22 -10.92
N VAL A 167 -3.70 -37.79 -10.66
CA VAL A 167 -4.28 -36.52 -11.15
C VAL A 167 -3.79 -35.35 -10.30
N LEU A 168 -3.60 -35.56 -8.99
CA LEU A 168 -2.96 -34.60 -8.10
C LEU A 168 -1.51 -34.30 -8.53
N ALA A 169 -0.75 -35.33 -8.92
CA ALA A 169 0.62 -35.15 -9.42
C ALA A 169 0.68 -34.32 -10.73
N SER A 170 -0.27 -34.49 -11.64
CA SER A 170 -0.33 -33.69 -12.89
C SER A 170 -0.80 -32.25 -12.65
N ALA A 171 -1.69 -32.02 -11.68
CA ALA A 171 -2.19 -30.69 -11.34
C ALA A 171 -1.22 -29.88 -10.47
N VAL A 172 -0.51 -30.51 -9.53
CA VAL A 172 0.57 -29.89 -8.74
C VAL A 172 1.76 -29.54 -9.63
N GLY A 173 2.05 -30.34 -10.66
CA GLY A 173 3.04 -30.00 -11.69
C GLY A 173 2.69 -28.78 -12.56
N SER A 174 1.40 -28.38 -12.59
CA SER A 174 0.89 -27.25 -13.37
C SER A 174 0.60 -26.00 -12.52
N ALA A 175 0.26 -26.18 -11.24
CA ALA A 175 -0.11 -25.09 -10.32
C ALA A 175 1.02 -24.63 -9.37
N ALA A 176 2.13 -25.36 -9.27
CA ALA A 176 3.34 -24.86 -8.63
C ALA A 176 4.07 -23.96 -9.63
N ASP A 177 3.95 -22.64 -9.46
CA ASP A 177 4.66 -21.61 -10.24
C ASP A 177 6.10 -22.03 -10.49
N SER A 178 6.35 -22.57 -11.69
CA SER A 178 7.62 -23.20 -12.01
C SER A 178 8.75 -22.19 -12.15
N GLU A 179 8.45 -20.88 -12.11
CA GLU A 179 9.40 -19.78 -12.27
C GLU A 179 9.29 -18.66 -11.22
N ALA A 180 8.55 -18.84 -10.11
CA ALA A 180 8.45 -17.80 -9.08
C ALA A 180 9.83 -17.39 -8.54
N VAL A 181 10.08 -16.07 -8.53
CA VAL A 181 11.25 -15.40 -7.94
C VAL A 181 10.73 -14.37 -6.93
N PRO A 182 11.08 -14.46 -5.63
CA PRO A 182 12.00 -15.41 -4.99
C PRO A 182 11.50 -16.88 -5.00
N PRO A 183 12.41 -17.87 -4.99
CA PRO A 183 12.02 -19.27 -4.87
C PRO A 183 11.30 -19.52 -3.54
N PRO A 184 10.08 -20.09 -3.55
CA PRO A 184 9.37 -20.41 -2.31
C PRO A 184 10.08 -21.53 -1.52
N VAL A 185 9.85 -21.60 -0.21
CA VAL A 185 10.56 -22.52 0.72
C VAL A 185 10.55 -23.97 0.25
N PHE A 186 9.41 -24.49 -0.23
CA PHE A 186 9.33 -25.86 -0.73
C PHE A 186 10.20 -26.11 -1.98
N VAL A 187 10.47 -25.08 -2.80
CA VAL A 187 11.41 -25.20 -3.94
C VAL A 187 12.84 -25.28 -3.41
N LEU A 188 13.19 -24.45 -2.43
CA LEU A 188 14.51 -24.50 -1.80
C LEU A 188 14.77 -25.87 -1.14
N GLU A 189 13.80 -26.44 -0.44
CA GLU A 189 13.94 -27.77 0.18
C GLU A 189 14.18 -28.87 -0.87
N ARG A 190 13.47 -28.83 -1.99
CA ARG A 190 13.63 -29.82 -3.08
C ARG A 190 14.94 -29.65 -3.85
N VAL A 191 15.41 -28.42 -4.02
CA VAL A 191 16.73 -28.14 -4.62
C VAL A 191 17.86 -28.58 -3.69
N ARG A 192 17.73 -28.33 -2.38
CA ARG A 192 18.66 -28.83 -1.36
C ARG A 192 18.72 -30.36 -1.35
N ALA A 193 17.58 -31.03 -1.51
CA ALA A 193 17.50 -32.49 -1.60
C ALA A 193 18.02 -33.07 -2.92
N GLY A 194 18.36 -32.22 -3.92
CA GLY A 194 18.82 -32.64 -5.24
C GLY A 194 17.71 -33.23 -6.12
N GLU A 195 16.45 -33.11 -5.73
CA GLU A 195 15.30 -33.64 -6.48
C GLU A 195 14.95 -32.79 -7.71
N ARG A 196 15.43 -31.54 -7.74
CA ARG A 196 15.18 -30.54 -8.79
C ARG A 196 16.31 -29.51 -8.80
N GLY A 197 16.55 -28.89 -9.96
CA GLY A 197 17.40 -27.69 -10.07
C GLY A 197 16.61 -26.37 -10.11
N PHE A 198 17.28 -25.27 -9.82
CA PHE A 198 16.72 -23.93 -10.00
C PHE A 198 16.43 -23.64 -11.46
N THR A 199 15.39 -22.84 -11.73
CA THR A 199 15.28 -22.18 -13.04
C THR A 199 16.33 -21.07 -13.16
N LYS A 200 16.56 -20.57 -14.39
CA LYS A 200 17.53 -19.50 -14.62
C LYS A 200 17.29 -18.28 -13.72
N ALA A 201 16.04 -17.81 -13.65
CA ALA A 201 15.67 -16.65 -12.84
C ALA A 201 15.81 -16.91 -11.32
N GLN A 202 15.47 -18.12 -10.86
CA GLN A 202 15.66 -18.54 -9.48
C GLN A 202 17.13 -18.65 -9.10
N ARG A 203 17.98 -19.12 -10.02
CA ARG A 203 19.42 -19.22 -9.85
C ARG A 203 20.06 -17.83 -9.75
N GLU A 204 19.69 -16.92 -10.65
CA GLU A 204 20.17 -15.52 -10.62
C GLU A 204 19.81 -14.84 -9.29
N PHE A 205 18.57 -15.01 -8.83
CA PHE A 205 18.14 -14.53 -7.52
C PHE A 205 18.91 -15.19 -6.36
N ALA A 206 19.02 -16.53 -6.38
CA ALA A 206 19.68 -17.27 -5.31
C ALA A 206 21.15 -16.92 -5.17
N VAL A 207 21.85 -16.66 -6.28
CA VAL A 207 23.23 -16.18 -6.28
C VAL A 207 23.31 -14.78 -5.70
N ALA A 208 22.44 -13.85 -6.12
CA ALA A 208 22.44 -12.48 -5.60
C ALA A 208 22.18 -12.43 -4.08
N GLU A 209 21.19 -13.18 -3.58
CA GLU A 209 20.91 -13.26 -2.15
C GLU A 209 22.04 -13.94 -1.38
N ALA A 210 22.63 -15.01 -1.93
CA ALA A 210 23.78 -15.66 -1.30
C ALA A 210 24.98 -14.72 -1.14
N MET A 211 25.21 -13.82 -2.10
CA MET A 211 26.24 -12.78 -1.96
C MET A 211 25.92 -11.81 -0.82
N ILE A 212 24.66 -11.43 -0.64
CA ILE A 212 24.23 -10.54 0.46
C ILE A 212 24.42 -11.25 1.80
N VAL A 213 23.93 -12.49 1.94
CA VAL A 213 24.00 -13.27 3.18
C VAL A 213 25.44 -13.54 3.60
N THR A 214 26.33 -13.81 2.63
CA THR A 214 27.75 -14.06 2.91
C THR A 214 28.59 -12.78 3.01
N GLY A 215 27.96 -11.60 3.00
CA GLY A 215 28.68 -10.33 3.09
C GLY A 215 29.68 -10.10 1.95
N TRP A 216 29.36 -10.57 0.75
CA TRP A 216 30.18 -10.45 -0.47
C TRP A 216 31.52 -11.19 -0.41
N GLN A 217 31.65 -12.20 0.47
CA GLN A 217 32.85 -13.02 0.59
C GLN A 217 33.12 -13.89 -0.65
N PHE A 218 32.10 -14.19 -1.44
CA PHE A 218 32.19 -15.03 -2.64
C PHE A 218 31.72 -14.27 -3.89
N THR A 219 32.38 -14.55 -5.00
CA THR A 219 31.96 -14.09 -6.32
C THR A 219 30.82 -14.97 -6.87
N PRO A 220 30.02 -14.48 -7.84
CA PRO A 220 28.96 -15.28 -8.46
C PRO A 220 29.43 -16.62 -9.02
N VAL A 221 30.65 -16.68 -9.57
CA VAL A 221 31.21 -17.90 -10.15
C VAL A 221 31.53 -18.91 -9.05
N GLU A 222 32.18 -18.47 -7.97
CA GLU A 222 32.49 -19.34 -6.82
C GLU A 222 31.24 -19.87 -6.12
N LEU A 223 30.16 -19.08 -6.11
CA LEU A 223 28.84 -19.51 -5.61
C LEU A 223 28.20 -20.57 -6.50
N LEU A 224 28.35 -20.45 -7.82
CA LEU A 224 27.85 -21.45 -8.77
C LEU A 224 28.65 -22.76 -8.70
N ASP A 225 29.97 -22.69 -8.49
CA ASP A 225 30.84 -23.86 -8.34
C ASP A 225 30.52 -24.69 -7.09
N ARG A 226 29.98 -24.06 -6.04
CA ARG A 226 29.47 -24.74 -4.83
C ARG A 226 28.18 -25.53 -5.07
N GLY A 227 27.47 -25.23 -6.15
CA GLY A 227 26.28 -25.95 -6.58
C GLY A 227 24.97 -25.43 -5.97
N GLU A 228 23.87 -25.68 -6.70
CA GLU A 228 22.53 -25.24 -6.34
C GLU A 228 22.01 -25.79 -5.00
N PRO A 229 22.28 -27.06 -4.60
CA PRO A 229 21.84 -27.58 -3.30
C PRO A 229 22.45 -26.83 -2.12
N TRP A 230 23.71 -26.37 -2.27
CA TRP A 230 24.39 -25.58 -1.25
C TRP A 230 23.78 -24.19 -1.14
N LEU A 231 23.51 -23.52 -2.28
CA LEU A 231 22.82 -22.24 -2.32
C LEU A 231 21.43 -22.31 -1.68
N ALA A 232 20.67 -23.38 -1.97
CA ALA A 232 19.36 -23.59 -1.36
C ALA A 232 19.45 -23.79 0.16
N GLY A 233 20.46 -24.51 0.64
CA GLY A 233 20.74 -24.67 2.07
C GLY A 233 21.04 -23.35 2.77
N LEU A 234 21.87 -22.51 2.16
CA LEU A 234 22.22 -21.17 2.67
C LEU A 234 20.98 -20.26 2.80
N LEU A 235 20.11 -20.24 1.79
CA LEU A 235 18.91 -19.40 1.80
C LEU A 235 17.82 -19.89 2.77
N LEU A 236 17.80 -21.19 3.09
CA LEU A 236 16.91 -21.73 4.13
C LEU A 236 17.39 -21.40 5.54
N GLN A 237 18.69 -21.15 5.73
CA GLN A 237 19.31 -20.87 7.03
C GLN A 237 20.32 -19.71 6.91
N PRO A 238 19.86 -18.48 6.65
CA PRO A 238 20.75 -17.34 6.42
C PRO A 238 21.61 -17.00 7.65
N ASP A 239 21.09 -17.22 8.86
CA ASP A 239 21.78 -16.90 10.11
C ASP A 239 22.95 -17.86 10.45
N ALA A 240 23.08 -18.99 9.75
CA ALA A 240 24.16 -19.94 9.98
C ALA A 240 25.52 -19.50 9.40
N HIS A 241 25.51 -18.46 8.55
CA HIS A 241 26.66 -18.03 7.75
C HIS A 241 26.86 -16.50 7.71
N ALA A 242 26.11 -15.75 8.52
CA ALA A 242 26.26 -14.30 8.73
C ALA A 242 27.40 -13.96 9.72
#